data_AF-A0A2E9V983-F1
#
_entry.id   AF-A0A2E9V983-F1
#
_cell.length_a   1.000
_cell.length_b   1.000
_cell.length_c   1.000
_cell.angle_alpha   90.00
_cell.angle_beta   90.00
_cell.angle_gamma   90.00
#
_symmetry.space_group_name_H-M   'P 1'
#
loop_
_entity.id
_entity.type
_entity.pdbx_description
1 polymer ?
#
loop_
_entity_poly.entity_id
_entity_poly.type
_entity_poly.pdbx_seq_one_letter_code
_entity_poly.pdbx_strand_id
1 'polypeptide(L)'
;MATIFKTFSSTDIASTRTLLHEAIPITGSIISGTYQRGEGGTEENIKNYSHGMFQSVFDYPFLSSSANQIFDITVGYSSAISSSAYVQNTKKVNLYNQMAQMLNGYDHTGSIKKFQTSGGVDQDAMVFINFSRLLTKDEVKKESYIMTFASGGDWDSSAKFTNLITLQDLSGNSNYRVDSPVGEYGFLLSQSAGSNSNNFASGDNHVEIGRVYYQAGIVALTASMGMPSGSQVNDTDGGSPGSFSVNPKEMINNTLTGSTIQVFSNAVRNKINKISFNNTTELNSTVYFC
;
A
#
# COMPACT_ATOMS: atom_id res chain seq x y z
N MET A 1 58.65 28.11 -2.48
CA MET A 1 57.53 27.63 -3.33
C MET A 1 56.39 28.60 -3.17
N ALA A 2 55.98 29.28 -4.24
CA ALA A 2 54.79 30.14 -4.20
C ALA A 2 53.55 29.24 -4.32
N THR A 3 52.74 29.19 -3.28
CA THR A 3 51.40 28.58 -3.33
C THR A 3 50.48 29.55 -4.07
N ILE A 4 50.05 29.18 -5.27
CA ILE A 4 49.06 29.95 -6.03
C ILE A 4 47.68 29.53 -5.50
N PHE A 5 46.92 30.47 -4.95
CA PHE A 5 45.56 30.24 -4.49
C PHE A 5 44.57 30.81 -5.52
N LYS A 6 43.58 30.01 -5.92
CA LYS A 6 42.42 30.47 -6.70
C LYS A 6 41.24 30.65 -5.74
N THR A 7 40.69 31.86 -5.67
CA THR A 7 39.43 32.11 -4.97
C THR A 7 38.29 31.63 -5.86
N PHE A 8 37.51 30.66 -5.38
CA PHE A 8 36.34 30.18 -6.12
C PHE A 8 35.28 31.28 -6.20
N SER A 9 34.81 31.54 -7.42
CA SER A 9 33.67 32.41 -7.71
C SER A 9 32.43 31.56 -7.98
N SER A 10 31.24 32.18 -8.05
CA SER A 10 30.00 31.46 -8.37
C SER A 10 30.02 30.80 -9.76
N THR A 11 30.88 31.27 -10.67
CA THR A 11 31.10 30.66 -11.98
C THR A 11 31.99 29.41 -11.94
N ASP A 12 32.73 29.19 -10.86
CA ASP A 12 33.55 27.99 -10.67
C ASP A 12 32.79 26.84 -9.98
N ILE A 13 31.51 27.06 -9.66
CA ILE A 13 30.66 26.11 -8.95
C ILE A 13 29.51 25.71 -9.86
N ALA A 14 29.48 24.46 -10.29
CA ALA A 14 28.32 23.89 -10.98
C ALA A 14 27.61 22.88 -10.08
N SER A 15 26.30 23.04 -9.89
CA SER A 15 25.48 22.03 -9.23
C SER A 15 24.79 21.17 -10.29
N THR A 16 24.87 19.85 -10.14
CA THR A 16 24.21 18.88 -11.01
C THR A 16 23.36 17.95 -10.16
N ARG A 17 22.12 17.70 -10.60
CA ARG A 17 21.23 16.72 -10.00
C ARG A 17 21.07 15.54 -10.94
N THR A 18 21.41 14.34 -10.45
CA THR A 18 21.20 13.09 -11.19
C THR A 18 20.13 12.28 -10.47
N LEU A 19 19.14 11.80 -11.22
CA LEU A 19 18.12 10.90 -10.71
C LEU A 19 18.55 9.46 -10.99
N LEU A 20 18.68 8.65 -9.94
CA LEU A 20 18.89 7.21 -10.07
C LEU A 20 17.58 6.49 -9.80
N HIS A 21 17.29 5.46 -10.62
CA HIS A 21 16.11 4.62 -10.45
C HIS A 21 16.53 3.20 -10.12
N GLU A 22 16.11 2.69 -8.97
CA GLU A 22 16.31 1.30 -8.56
C GLU A 22 14.96 0.58 -8.59
N ALA A 23 14.91 -0.60 -9.21
CA ALA A 23 13.72 -1.43 -9.22
C ALA A 23 13.59 -2.20 -7.90
N ILE A 24 12.43 -2.08 -7.25
CA ILE A 24 12.11 -2.71 -5.97
C ILE A 24 11.00 -3.74 -6.16
N PRO A 25 11.34 -5.03 -6.37
CA PRO A 25 10.36 -6.11 -6.40
C PRO A 25 10.16 -6.69 -4.99
N ILE A 26 8.93 -6.66 -4.50
CA ILE A 26 8.51 -7.31 -3.26
C ILE A 26 7.60 -8.48 -3.64
N THR A 27 8.08 -9.71 -3.43
CA THR A 27 7.35 -10.92 -3.81
C THR A 27 6.36 -11.34 -2.71
N GLY A 28 5.24 -11.94 -3.13
CA GLY A 28 4.20 -12.45 -2.24
C GLY A 28 4.69 -13.52 -1.27
N SER A 29 5.81 -14.19 -1.56
CA SER A 29 6.46 -15.14 -0.66
C SER A 29 7.05 -14.47 0.59
N ILE A 30 7.71 -13.32 0.42
CA ILE A 30 8.23 -12.53 1.55
C ILE A 30 7.05 -11.87 2.29
N ILE A 31 6.02 -11.46 1.56
CA ILE A 31 4.80 -10.89 2.15
C ILE A 31 4.03 -11.94 2.95
N SER A 32 4.00 -13.20 2.49
CA SER A 32 3.33 -14.31 3.17
C SER A 32 3.97 -15.66 2.87
N GLY A 33 4.23 -16.44 3.91
CA GLY A 33 4.53 -17.88 3.80
C GLY A 33 6.00 -18.29 3.69
N THR A 34 6.99 -17.39 3.53
CA THR A 34 8.41 -17.81 3.46
C THR A 34 8.99 -18.28 4.80
N TYR A 35 8.74 -17.56 5.90
CA TYR A 35 9.33 -17.88 7.22
C TYR A 35 8.29 -18.52 8.14
N GLN A 36 7.72 -19.65 7.74
CA GLN A 36 6.75 -20.37 8.55
C GLN A 36 7.45 -21.36 9.48
N ARG A 37 7.21 -21.24 10.79
CA ARG A 37 7.65 -22.24 11.77
C ARG A 37 6.62 -23.36 11.91
N GLY A 38 6.79 -24.42 11.13
CA GLY A 38 5.89 -25.59 11.08
C GLY A 38 4.81 -25.46 10.02
N GLU A 39 4.16 -26.58 9.69
CA GLU A 39 3.04 -26.64 8.74
C GLU A 39 1.84 -25.86 9.32
N GLY A 40 1.38 -24.81 8.63
CA GLY A 40 0.38 -23.87 9.18
C GLY A 40 0.91 -22.96 10.30
N GLY A 41 2.23 -22.84 10.42
CA GLY A 41 2.92 -22.18 11.52
C GLY A 41 2.85 -20.65 11.56
N THR A 42 3.31 -20.07 12.68
CA THR A 42 3.47 -18.62 12.82
C THR A 42 4.56 -18.12 11.87
N GLU A 43 4.27 -17.03 11.16
CA GLU A 43 5.23 -16.38 10.28
C GLU A 43 6.23 -15.56 11.11
N GLU A 44 7.50 -15.94 11.09
CA GLU A 44 8.54 -15.35 11.92
C GLU A 44 9.03 -14.00 11.41
N ASN A 45 8.70 -13.64 10.16
CA ASN A 45 8.99 -12.32 9.58
C ASN A 45 7.84 -11.32 9.74
N ILE A 46 6.74 -11.73 10.38
CA ILE A 46 5.55 -10.89 10.58
C ILE A 46 5.43 -10.52 12.05
N LYS A 47 5.60 -9.23 12.34
CA LYS A 47 5.55 -8.73 13.72
C LYS A 47 4.19 -8.14 14.04
N ASN A 48 3.57 -8.67 15.09
CA ASN A 48 2.37 -8.11 15.70
C ASN A 48 2.74 -7.40 17.00
N TYR A 49 2.27 -6.17 17.16
CA TYR A 49 2.56 -5.37 18.34
C TYR A 49 1.44 -5.49 19.37
N SER A 50 1.77 -5.35 20.65
CA SER A 50 0.81 -5.42 21.75
C SER A 50 -0.32 -4.38 21.66
N HIS A 51 -0.03 -3.21 21.08
CA HIS A 51 -1.06 -2.18 20.85
C HIS A 51 -2.05 -2.55 19.74
N GLY A 52 -1.73 -3.51 18.86
CA GLY A 52 -2.63 -4.06 17.84
C GLY A 52 -3.17 -3.03 16.84
N MET A 53 -2.37 -2.02 16.47
CA MET A 53 -2.77 -0.94 15.55
C MET A 53 -2.24 -1.12 14.13
N PHE A 54 -1.18 -1.91 13.95
CA PHE A 54 -0.62 -2.26 12.66
C PHE A 54 0.18 -3.55 12.79
N GLN A 55 0.54 -4.12 11.65
CA GLN A 55 1.40 -5.27 11.52
C GLN A 55 2.57 -4.90 10.61
N SER A 56 3.78 -5.34 10.95
CA SER A 56 4.98 -5.07 10.15
C SER A 56 5.47 -6.33 9.46
N VAL A 57 5.91 -6.17 8.21
CA VAL A 57 6.54 -7.23 7.40
C VAL A 57 8.03 -6.98 7.31
N PHE A 58 8.83 -8.01 7.57
CA PHE A 58 10.29 -7.98 7.48
C PHE A 58 10.79 -8.87 6.36
N ASP A 59 11.99 -8.56 5.86
CA ASP A 59 12.71 -9.38 4.86
C ASP A 59 13.28 -10.69 5.43
N TYR A 60 13.50 -10.73 6.75
CA TYR A 60 13.96 -11.86 7.53
C TYR A 60 13.10 -12.03 8.81
N PRO A 61 13.26 -13.13 9.56
CA PRO A 61 12.63 -13.27 10.86
C PRO A 61 12.90 -12.04 11.74
N PHE A 62 11.87 -11.41 12.32
CA PHE A 62 11.96 -10.09 12.95
C PHE A 62 12.82 -10.05 14.22
N LEU A 63 13.26 -11.20 14.73
CA LEU A 63 14.22 -11.32 15.83
C LEU A 63 15.68 -11.40 15.35
N SER A 64 15.91 -11.53 14.04
CA SER A 64 17.24 -11.51 13.44
C SER A 64 17.81 -10.10 13.46
N SER A 65 19.11 -9.98 13.77
CA SER A 65 19.83 -8.69 13.75
C SER A 65 19.95 -8.08 12.35
N SER A 66 19.74 -8.88 11.31
CA SER A 66 19.79 -8.45 9.91
C SER A 66 18.40 -8.16 9.32
N ALA A 67 17.34 -8.30 10.10
CA ALA A 67 15.97 -8.09 9.61
C ALA A 67 15.68 -6.61 9.44
N ASN A 68 15.33 -6.24 8.21
CA ASN A 68 14.86 -4.90 7.86
C ASN A 68 13.34 -4.91 7.67
N GLN A 69 12.71 -3.86 8.20
CA GLN A 69 11.29 -3.64 7.98
C GLN A 69 11.06 -3.25 6.51
N ILE A 70 10.12 -3.94 5.86
CA ILE A 70 9.73 -3.67 4.48
C ILE A 70 8.56 -2.68 4.45
N PHE A 71 7.47 -3.01 5.13
CA PHE A 71 6.32 -2.13 5.25
C PHE A 71 5.48 -2.45 6.47
N ASP A 72 4.66 -1.48 6.86
CA ASP A 72 3.55 -1.65 7.80
C ASP A 72 2.23 -1.73 7.07
N ILE A 73 1.33 -2.58 7.56
CA ILE A 73 -0.04 -2.67 7.09
C ILE A 73 -1.02 -2.41 8.24
N THR A 74 -1.98 -1.52 7.98
CA THR A 74 -3.06 -1.21 8.91
C THR A 74 -4.35 -0.92 8.16
N VAL A 75 -5.47 -0.89 8.89
CA VAL A 75 -6.80 -0.61 8.35
C VAL A 75 -7.55 0.33 9.28
N GLY A 76 -8.30 1.25 8.70
CA GLY A 76 -9.17 2.17 9.41
C GLY A 76 -10.45 2.44 8.64
N TYR A 77 -11.45 2.94 9.35
CA TYR A 77 -12.66 3.44 8.72
C TYR A 77 -13.13 4.74 9.36
N SER A 78 -13.86 5.54 8.60
CA SER A 78 -14.41 6.81 9.03
C SER A 78 -15.48 6.60 10.11
N SER A 79 -15.81 7.69 10.82
CA SER A 79 -16.90 7.67 11.79
C SER A 79 -18.27 7.38 11.15
N ALA A 80 -18.43 7.57 9.83
CA ALA A 80 -19.70 7.39 9.12
C ALA A 80 -20.17 5.92 9.15
N ILE A 81 -19.25 4.97 9.16
CA ILE A 81 -19.56 3.54 9.26
C ILE A 81 -19.22 2.96 10.63
N SER A 82 -18.80 3.78 11.60
CA SER A 82 -18.39 3.29 12.92
C SER A 82 -19.57 2.72 13.73
N SER A 83 -19.30 1.73 14.58
CA SER A 83 -20.32 1.14 15.45
C SER A 83 -19.69 0.59 16.73
N SER A 84 -20.38 0.75 17.86
CA SER A 84 -19.95 0.18 19.15
C SER A 84 -19.91 -1.35 19.15
N ALA A 85 -20.61 -2.01 18.21
CA ALA A 85 -20.57 -3.45 18.03
C ALA A 85 -19.29 -3.94 17.33
N TYR A 86 -18.47 -3.04 16.77
CA TYR A 86 -17.31 -3.40 15.98
C TYR A 86 -16.06 -3.63 16.82
N VAL A 87 -15.28 -4.62 16.43
CA VAL A 87 -14.02 -4.96 17.09
C VAL A 87 -12.98 -3.89 16.80
N GLN A 88 -12.38 -3.37 17.88
CA GLN A 88 -11.38 -2.29 17.85
C GLN A 88 -11.88 -0.98 17.20
N ASN A 89 -13.18 -0.68 17.31
CA ASN A 89 -13.82 0.49 16.70
C ASN A 89 -13.05 1.81 16.90
N THR A 90 -12.76 2.19 18.14
CA THR A 90 -12.02 3.42 18.45
C THR A 90 -10.65 3.48 17.78
N LYS A 91 -9.93 2.35 17.71
CA LYS A 91 -8.61 2.31 17.09
C LYS A 91 -8.70 2.50 15.57
N LYS A 92 -9.65 1.85 14.91
CA LYS A 92 -9.85 1.95 13.46
C LYS A 92 -10.29 3.35 13.02
N VAL A 93 -11.15 3.99 13.81
CA VAL A 93 -11.55 5.40 13.58
C VAL A 93 -10.36 6.34 13.77
N ASN A 94 -9.58 6.17 14.85
CA ASN A 94 -8.42 7.01 15.10
C ASN A 94 -7.34 6.85 14.02
N LEU A 95 -7.09 5.63 13.55
CA LEU A 95 -6.15 5.35 12.47
C LEU A 95 -6.59 5.98 11.15
N TYR A 96 -7.87 5.86 10.78
CA TYR A 96 -8.40 6.52 9.60
C TYR A 96 -8.20 8.03 9.67
N ASN A 97 -8.56 8.65 10.80
CA ASN A 97 -8.44 10.09 10.98
C ASN A 97 -6.97 10.56 10.95
N GLN A 98 -6.07 9.83 11.61
CA GLN A 98 -4.64 10.15 11.61
C GLN A 98 -4.05 10.06 10.20
N MET A 99 -4.37 8.99 9.46
CA MET A 99 -3.89 8.83 8.09
C MET A 99 -4.52 9.85 7.15
N ALA A 100 -5.80 10.17 7.30
CA ALA A 100 -6.46 11.23 6.52
C ALA A 100 -5.83 12.60 6.78
N GLN A 101 -5.57 12.94 8.05
CA GLN A 101 -4.95 14.21 8.43
C GLN A 101 -3.53 14.32 7.87
N MET A 102 -2.73 13.26 7.98
CA MET A 102 -1.35 13.25 7.49
C MET A 102 -1.31 13.28 5.95
N LEU A 103 -2.14 12.49 5.27
CA LEU A 103 -2.08 12.31 3.83
C LEU A 103 -2.89 13.35 3.02
N ASN A 104 -4.04 13.80 3.52
CA ASN A 104 -4.92 14.72 2.79
C ASN A 104 -4.99 16.11 3.42
N GLY A 105 -4.56 16.26 4.67
CA GLY A 105 -4.67 17.50 5.41
C GLY A 105 -6.10 17.85 5.79
N TYR A 106 -6.42 19.14 5.71
CA TYR A 106 -7.70 19.71 6.09
C TYR A 106 -8.44 20.29 4.89
N ASP A 107 -9.76 20.31 4.97
CA ASP A 107 -10.59 21.05 4.02
C ASP A 107 -10.66 22.55 4.38
N HIS A 108 -11.38 23.32 3.55
CA HIS A 108 -11.59 24.76 3.74
C HIS A 108 -12.30 25.14 5.07
N THR A 109 -12.94 24.19 5.76
CA THR A 109 -13.62 24.40 7.03
C THR A 109 -12.71 24.10 8.23
N GLY A 110 -11.52 23.55 7.99
CA GLY A 110 -10.63 23.03 9.03
C GLY A 110 -10.98 21.61 9.49
N SER A 111 -11.88 20.92 8.79
CA SER A 111 -12.18 19.51 9.06
C SER A 111 -11.17 18.60 8.35
N ILE A 112 -10.92 17.41 8.90
CA ILE A 112 -10.01 16.44 8.27
C ILE A 112 -10.56 16.04 6.90
N LYS A 113 -9.74 16.19 5.86
CA LYS A 113 -10.14 15.84 4.49
C LYS A 113 -10.17 14.32 4.32
N LYS A 114 -11.36 13.77 4.06
CA LYS A 114 -11.54 12.32 3.85
C LYS A 114 -10.86 11.82 2.59
N PHE A 115 -10.71 10.50 2.51
CA PHE A 115 -10.31 9.85 1.28
C PHE A 115 -11.46 9.92 0.27
N GLN A 116 -11.16 10.28 -0.97
CA GLN A 116 -12.14 10.45 -2.05
C GLN A 116 -11.57 9.88 -3.34
N THR A 117 -12.43 9.32 -4.19
CA THR A 117 -12.11 9.03 -5.60
C THR A 117 -11.90 10.33 -6.38
N SER A 118 -11.37 10.26 -7.60
CA SER A 118 -11.27 11.41 -8.50
C SER A 118 -12.62 12.05 -8.79
N GLY A 119 -13.70 11.26 -8.73
CA GLY A 119 -15.09 11.72 -8.86
C GLY A 119 -15.69 12.34 -7.59
N GLY A 120 -14.91 12.49 -6.51
CA GLY A 120 -15.37 13.12 -5.26
C GLY A 120 -16.21 12.23 -4.35
N VAL A 121 -16.19 10.90 -4.55
CA VAL A 121 -16.92 9.95 -3.70
C VAL A 121 -16.08 9.58 -2.50
N ASP A 122 -16.59 9.87 -1.30
CA ASP A 122 -15.96 9.51 -0.02
C ASP A 122 -15.69 8.01 0.08
N GLN A 123 -14.50 7.66 0.56
CA GLN A 123 -14.05 6.31 0.85
C GLN A 123 -13.96 6.15 2.36
N ASP A 124 -14.96 5.50 2.93
CA ASP A 124 -15.12 5.37 4.39
C ASP A 124 -14.27 4.25 5.00
N ALA A 125 -13.64 3.38 4.21
CA ALA A 125 -12.80 2.31 4.73
C ALA A 125 -11.53 2.17 3.89
N MET A 126 -10.37 2.25 4.55
CA MET A 126 -9.06 2.32 3.91
C MET A 126 -8.06 1.36 4.56
N VAL A 127 -7.28 0.69 3.73
CA VAL A 127 -6.08 -0.08 4.09
C VAL A 127 -4.88 0.77 3.75
N PHE A 128 -3.93 0.85 4.66
CA PHE A 128 -2.71 1.61 4.47
C PHE A 128 -1.51 0.67 4.48
N ILE A 129 -0.69 0.78 3.44
CA ILE A 129 0.60 0.11 3.33
C ILE A 129 1.66 1.21 3.36
N ASN A 130 2.44 1.27 4.43
CA ASN A 130 3.50 2.26 4.63
C ASN A 130 4.85 1.59 4.40
N PHE A 131 5.52 1.92 3.30
CA PHE A 131 6.83 1.35 2.98
C PHE A 131 7.92 1.99 3.82
N SER A 132 8.90 1.19 4.20
CA SER A 132 10.10 1.68 4.87
C SER A 132 10.90 2.57 3.92
N ARG A 133 11.46 3.67 4.46
CA ARG A 133 12.37 4.56 3.74
C ARG A 133 13.60 3.86 3.18
N LEU A 134 13.95 2.68 3.70
CA LEU A 134 15.02 1.86 3.12
C LEU A 134 14.73 1.48 1.66
N LEU A 135 13.47 1.24 1.31
CA LEU A 135 13.00 0.81 -0.01
C LEU A 135 12.66 1.99 -0.91
N THR A 136 11.88 2.96 -0.40
CA THR A 136 11.41 4.10 -1.19
C THR A 136 12.46 5.19 -1.36
N LYS A 137 13.54 5.19 -0.56
CA LYS A 137 14.60 6.20 -0.55
C LYS A 137 14.01 7.61 -0.40
N ASP A 138 14.15 8.45 -1.44
CA ASP A 138 13.60 9.81 -1.46
C ASP A 138 12.13 9.80 -1.91
N GLU A 139 11.80 9.09 -2.98
CA GLU A 139 10.41 8.93 -3.44
C GLU A 139 10.20 7.66 -4.29
N VAL A 140 8.96 7.19 -4.33
CA VAL A 140 8.51 6.23 -5.35
C VAL A 140 8.41 6.96 -6.69
N LYS A 141 9.07 6.43 -7.73
CA LYS A 141 8.96 6.98 -9.08
C LYS A 141 7.51 6.90 -9.56
N LYS A 142 6.98 8.04 -9.99
CA LYS A 142 5.65 8.14 -10.63
C LYS A 142 5.53 7.19 -11.82
N GLU A 143 4.33 6.64 -12.02
CA GLU A 143 3.98 5.71 -13.10
C GLU A 143 4.78 4.40 -13.08
N SER A 144 5.35 4.04 -11.93
CA SER A 144 6.12 2.80 -11.78
C SER A 144 5.47 1.80 -10.82
N TYR A 145 4.45 2.21 -10.07
CA TYR A 145 3.87 1.38 -9.02
C TYR A 145 2.91 0.36 -9.63
N ILE A 146 3.17 -0.91 -9.34
CA ILE A 146 2.35 -2.04 -9.74
C ILE A 146 2.15 -2.94 -8.54
N MET A 147 0.90 -3.28 -8.24
CA MET A 147 0.55 -4.28 -7.23
C MET A 147 -0.38 -5.32 -7.85
N THR A 148 -0.13 -6.59 -7.58
CA THR A 148 -1.02 -7.68 -7.97
C THR A 148 -1.50 -8.42 -6.74
N PHE A 149 -2.79 -8.74 -6.73
CA PHE A 149 -3.41 -9.49 -5.65
C PHE A 149 -4.45 -10.47 -6.21
N ALA A 150 -4.71 -11.54 -5.47
CA ALA A 150 -5.63 -12.58 -5.88
C ALA A 150 -7.09 -12.10 -5.84
N SER A 151 -7.84 -12.34 -6.92
CA SER A 151 -9.29 -12.03 -7.00
C SER A 151 -10.19 -13.07 -6.32
N GLY A 152 -9.62 -14.20 -5.87
CA GLY A 152 -10.35 -15.33 -5.27
C GLY A 152 -9.42 -16.45 -4.78
N GLY A 153 -9.97 -17.54 -4.24
CA GLY A 153 -9.25 -18.77 -3.85
C GLY A 153 -8.84 -18.86 -2.37
N ASP A 154 -8.79 -20.08 -1.84
CA ASP A 154 -8.36 -20.34 -0.45
C ASP A 154 -6.90 -19.95 -0.24
N TRP A 155 -6.60 -19.33 0.91
CA TRP A 155 -5.26 -18.86 1.28
C TRP A 155 -4.20 -19.99 1.33
N ASP A 156 -4.66 -21.20 1.63
CA ASP A 156 -3.86 -22.42 1.74
C ASP A 156 -3.78 -23.23 0.43
N SER A 157 -4.47 -22.78 -0.62
CA SER A 157 -4.41 -23.46 -1.92
C SER A 157 -3.17 -23.04 -2.70
N SER A 158 -2.45 -24.00 -3.27
CA SER A 158 -1.42 -23.78 -4.30
C SER A 158 -1.95 -23.00 -5.51
N ALA A 159 -3.27 -22.90 -5.69
CA ALA A 159 -3.94 -22.16 -6.76
C ALA A 159 -4.33 -20.71 -6.39
N LYS A 160 -3.96 -20.19 -5.21
CA LYS A 160 -4.38 -18.86 -4.74
C LYS A 160 -4.08 -17.69 -5.69
N PHE A 161 -3.02 -17.79 -6.49
CA PHE A 161 -2.61 -16.75 -7.44
C PHE A 161 -2.98 -17.05 -8.90
N THR A 162 -3.94 -17.95 -9.13
CA THR A 162 -4.42 -18.28 -10.49
C THR A 162 -5.10 -17.10 -11.16
N ASN A 163 -5.93 -16.35 -10.41
CA ASN A 163 -6.61 -15.15 -10.91
C ASN A 163 -6.10 -13.93 -10.14
N LEU A 164 -5.53 -12.97 -10.87
CA LEU A 164 -4.92 -11.78 -10.29
C LEU A 164 -5.59 -10.51 -10.80
N ILE A 165 -5.82 -9.57 -9.89
CA ILE A 165 -6.12 -8.17 -10.20
C ILE A 165 -4.81 -7.40 -10.15
N THR A 166 -4.58 -6.57 -11.15
CA THR A 166 -3.41 -5.70 -11.21
C THR A 166 -3.83 -4.26 -10.94
N LEU A 167 -3.21 -3.61 -9.97
CA LEU A 167 -3.32 -2.18 -9.70
C LEU A 167 -2.10 -1.49 -10.27
N GLN A 168 -2.30 -0.37 -10.95
CA GLN A 168 -1.23 0.45 -11.48
C GLN A 168 -1.55 1.93 -11.29
N ASP A 169 -0.53 2.75 -11.08
CA ASP A 169 -0.64 4.20 -11.19
C ASP A 169 -0.49 4.66 -12.66
N LEU A 170 -1.19 3.96 -13.55
CA LEU A 170 -1.10 4.18 -14.99
C LEU A 170 -2.00 5.36 -15.37
N SER A 171 -1.44 6.56 -15.37
CA SER A 171 -2.12 7.74 -15.90
C SER A 171 -1.11 8.73 -16.43
N GLY A 172 -1.07 8.93 -17.75
CA GLY A 172 0.00 9.68 -18.41
C GLY A 172 0.20 11.10 -17.84
N ASN A 173 1.47 11.44 -17.57
CA ASN A 173 2.14 12.73 -17.35
C ASN A 173 1.45 13.86 -16.54
N SER A 174 0.18 13.77 -16.14
CA SER A 174 -0.60 14.92 -15.64
C SER A 174 -1.73 14.59 -14.66
N ASN A 175 -1.93 13.32 -14.29
CA ASN A 175 -3.01 12.91 -13.39
C ASN A 175 -2.61 12.76 -11.92
N TYR A 176 -1.37 13.11 -11.56
CA TYR A 176 -0.99 13.23 -10.16
C TYR A 176 -1.56 14.51 -9.56
N ARG A 177 -1.86 14.45 -8.28
CA ARG A 177 -2.43 15.55 -7.51
C ARG A 177 -1.38 16.11 -6.56
N VAL A 178 -1.44 17.42 -6.36
CA VAL A 178 -0.46 18.20 -5.57
C VAL A 178 -1.09 18.76 -4.29
N ASP A 179 -2.33 18.37 -3.98
CA ASP A 179 -3.13 18.91 -2.89
C ASP A 179 -3.01 18.11 -1.58
N SER A 180 -1.88 17.42 -1.41
CA SER A 180 -1.55 16.62 -0.24
C SER A 180 -0.37 17.24 0.51
N PRO A 181 -0.40 17.30 1.86
CA PRO A 181 0.71 17.83 2.67
C PRO A 181 2.00 17.03 2.55
N VAL A 182 1.92 15.76 2.13
CA VAL A 182 3.06 14.83 2.07
C VAL A 182 3.63 14.67 0.66
N GLY A 183 3.37 15.66 -0.20
CA GLY A 183 3.77 15.63 -1.60
C GLY A 183 2.66 15.13 -2.51
N GLU A 184 3.08 14.64 -3.67
CA GLU A 184 2.20 14.29 -4.76
C GLU A 184 1.67 12.86 -4.61
N TYR A 185 0.47 12.63 -5.13
CA TYR A 185 -0.10 11.29 -5.20
C TYR A 185 -0.75 11.00 -6.55
N GLY A 186 -0.78 9.71 -6.92
CA GLY A 186 -1.47 9.19 -8.09
C GLY A 186 -2.58 8.23 -7.68
N PHE A 187 -3.63 8.13 -8.50
CA PHE A 187 -4.69 7.15 -8.31
C PHE A 187 -4.23 5.77 -8.79
N LEU A 188 -4.60 4.74 -8.02
CA LEU A 188 -4.36 3.34 -8.38
C LEU A 188 -5.61 2.78 -9.03
N LEU A 189 -5.45 2.36 -10.28
CA LEU A 189 -6.51 1.88 -11.14
C LEU A 189 -6.38 0.37 -11.28
N SER A 190 -7.47 -0.39 -11.15
CA SER A 190 -7.42 -1.81 -11.56
C SER A 190 -7.35 -1.93 -13.06
N GLN A 191 -6.31 -2.60 -13.54
CA GLN A 191 -6.32 -3.27 -14.81
C GLN A 191 -7.00 -4.64 -14.63
N SER A 192 -8.33 -4.71 -14.78
CA SER A 192 -9.02 -5.99 -14.93
C SER A 192 -8.42 -6.77 -16.09
N ALA A 193 -7.86 -7.93 -15.81
CA ALA A 193 -8.03 -8.99 -16.77
C ALA A 193 -9.56 -9.32 -16.72
N GLY A 194 -10.40 -8.89 -17.68
CA GLY A 194 -11.84 -9.04 -17.92
C GLY A 194 -12.50 -10.26 -18.60
N SER A 195 -13.65 -10.62 -18.07
CA SER A 195 -13.96 -12.04 -17.82
C SER A 195 -12.80 -12.80 -17.13
N ASN A 196 -11.69 -12.14 -16.73
CA ASN A 196 -10.28 -12.58 -16.63
C ASN A 196 -9.23 -12.21 -17.76
N SER A 197 -9.49 -11.28 -18.72
CA SER A 197 -8.64 -10.34 -19.56
C SER A 197 -9.37 -9.07 -20.17
N ASN A 198 -9.05 -7.80 -19.82
CA ASN A 198 -9.65 -6.56 -20.35
C ASN A 198 -8.51 -5.56 -20.40
N ASN A 199 -7.83 -5.55 -21.55
CA ASN A 199 -7.09 -4.39 -21.99
C ASN A 199 -7.84 -3.10 -21.61
N PHE A 200 -7.21 -2.25 -20.82
CA PHE A 200 -7.62 -0.85 -20.78
C PHE A 200 -6.86 -0.13 -21.88
N ALA A 201 -7.23 -0.48 -23.11
CA ALA A 201 -7.08 0.47 -24.19
C ALA A 201 -8.04 1.63 -23.88
N SER A 202 -7.47 2.83 -23.78
CA SER A 202 -8.15 4.14 -23.79
C SER A 202 -9.64 4.06 -24.17
N GLY A 203 -10.55 4.08 -23.19
CA GLY A 203 -11.96 3.81 -23.49
C GLY A 203 -12.91 3.77 -22.29
N ASP A 204 -12.95 2.68 -21.52
CA ASP A 204 -14.06 2.44 -20.57
C ASP A 204 -13.63 1.71 -19.27
N ASN A 205 -14.02 2.29 -18.13
CA ASN A 205 -14.18 1.71 -16.78
C ASN A 205 -12.96 1.13 -16.02
N HIS A 206 -11.87 1.90 -15.90
CA HIS A 206 -10.95 1.66 -14.78
C HIS A 206 -11.65 1.97 -13.45
N VAL A 207 -11.62 1.03 -12.49
CA VAL A 207 -12.07 1.31 -11.12
C VAL A 207 -10.88 1.85 -10.33
N GLU A 208 -11.06 3.01 -9.74
CA GLU A 208 -10.12 3.57 -8.76
C GLU A 208 -10.24 2.80 -7.46
N ILE A 209 -9.18 2.10 -7.10
CA ILE A 209 -9.15 1.21 -5.93
C ILE A 209 -8.30 1.79 -4.82
N GLY A 210 -7.54 2.84 -5.09
CA GLY A 210 -6.73 3.51 -4.09
C GLY A 210 -5.88 4.61 -4.68
N ARG A 211 -4.80 4.92 -3.97
CA ARG A 211 -3.80 5.91 -4.36
C ARG A 211 -2.45 5.63 -3.74
N VAL A 212 -1.40 6.12 -4.39
CA VAL A 212 0.00 6.05 -3.95
C VAL A 212 0.52 7.46 -3.73
N TYR A 213 1.11 7.71 -2.56
CA TYR A 213 1.77 8.97 -2.19
C TYR A 213 3.27 8.79 -2.38
N TYR A 214 3.82 9.47 -3.39
CA TYR A 214 5.13 9.17 -3.94
C TYR A 214 6.26 9.47 -2.96
N GLN A 215 6.28 10.67 -2.39
CA GLN A 215 7.30 11.12 -1.44
C GLN A 215 7.10 10.50 -0.04
N ALA A 216 5.85 10.22 0.34
CA ALA A 216 5.56 9.59 1.62
C ALA A 216 5.92 8.10 1.63
N GLY A 217 5.91 7.43 0.47
CA GLY A 217 6.06 5.98 0.39
C GLY A 217 4.84 5.24 0.96
N ILE A 218 3.64 5.81 0.82
CA ILE A 218 2.42 5.26 1.42
C ILE A 218 1.40 4.95 0.33
N VAL A 219 0.81 3.77 0.40
CA VAL A 219 -0.29 3.35 -0.45
C VAL A 219 -1.55 3.24 0.39
N ALA A 220 -2.61 3.92 -0.04
CA ALA A 220 -3.93 3.88 0.57
C ALA A 220 -4.90 3.19 -0.39
N LEU A 221 -5.41 2.03 -0.01
CA LEU A 221 -6.34 1.21 -0.79
C LEU A 221 -7.72 1.22 -0.15
N THR A 222 -8.77 1.21 -0.96
CA THR A 222 -10.14 0.87 -0.53
C THR A 222 -10.14 -0.47 0.20
N ALA A 223 -10.86 -0.55 1.32
CA ALA A 223 -10.92 -1.79 2.10
C ALA A 223 -11.50 -2.95 1.29
N SER A 224 -12.40 -2.66 0.34
CA SER A 224 -12.93 -3.64 -0.63
C SER A 224 -11.90 -4.08 -1.67
N MET A 225 -10.77 -3.37 -1.82
CA MET A 225 -9.74 -3.62 -2.83
C MET A 225 -10.32 -3.77 -4.26
N GLY A 226 -11.41 -3.06 -4.56
CA GLY A 226 -12.10 -3.14 -5.85
C GLY A 226 -12.95 -4.39 -6.07
N MET A 227 -13.17 -5.21 -5.04
CA MET A 227 -14.07 -6.36 -5.11
C MET A 227 -15.52 -5.91 -4.85
N PRO A 228 -16.50 -6.26 -5.71
CA PRO A 228 -17.88 -5.84 -5.54
C PRO A 228 -18.48 -6.46 -4.27
N SER A 229 -19.25 -5.67 -3.52
CA SER A 229 -20.09 -6.17 -2.43
C SER A 229 -21.13 -7.14 -3.00
N GLY A 230 -21.03 -8.43 -2.65
CA GLY A 230 -22.05 -9.43 -3.02
C GLY A 230 -21.64 -10.49 -4.05
N SER A 231 -20.35 -10.64 -4.39
CA SER A 231 -19.90 -11.81 -5.15
C SER A 231 -19.95 -13.06 -4.25
N GLN A 232 -21.12 -13.71 -4.22
CA GLN A 232 -21.27 -15.04 -3.64
C GLN A 232 -20.62 -16.06 -4.58
N VAL A 233 -19.81 -16.97 -4.03
CA VAL A 233 -19.86 -18.33 -4.52
C VAL A 233 -20.25 -19.18 -3.29
N ASN A 234 -21.03 -20.25 -3.50
CA ASN A 234 -21.67 -21.05 -2.45
C ASN A 234 -20.70 -21.96 -1.71
N ASP A 235 -20.82 -22.05 -0.38
CA ASP A 235 -20.36 -23.22 0.39
C ASP A 235 -21.24 -23.47 1.60
N THR A 236 -21.35 -24.74 1.92
CA THR A 236 -22.47 -25.33 2.65
C THR A 236 -22.05 -25.83 4.03
N ASP A 237 -20.86 -25.50 4.54
CA ASP A 237 -20.40 -26.07 5.83
C ASP A 237 -19.93 -25.04 6.87
N GLY A 238 -20.71 -24.84 7.93
CA GLY A 238 -20.37 -23.95 9.03
C GLY A 238 -19.11 -24.37 9.80
N GLY A 239 -18.14 -23.45 9.91
CA GLY A 239 -16.94 -23.59 10.73
C GLY A 239 -16.11 -22.31 10.76
N SER A 240 -16.10 -21.63 11.91
CA SER A 240 -15.35 -20.42 12.31
C SER A 240 -13.81 -20.55 12.17
N PRO A 241 -12.95 -19.52 12.39
CA PRO A 241 -12.96 -18.08 12.08
C PRO A 241 -11.72 -17.65 11.24
N GLY A 242 -11.90 -16.84 10.19
CA GLY A 242 -10.81 -16.02 9.60
C GLY A 242 -10.51 -16.25 8.11
N SER A 243 -10.97 -15.35 7.24
CA SER A 243 -10.56 -15.32 5.83
C SER A 243 -10.83 -13.97 5.15
N PHE A 244 -10.03 -13.65 4.13
CA PHE A 244 -10.33 -12.68 3.08
C PHE A 244 -10.19 -13.42 1.75
N SER A 245 -11.17 -14.28 1.49
CA SER A 245 -11.73 -14.71 0.22
C SER A 245 -13.25 -14.66 0.49
N VAL A 246 -14.16 -14.31 -0.44
CA VAL A 246 -14.56 -15.13 -1.59
C VAL A 246 -14.66 -16.62 -1.25
N ASN A 247 -15.62 -17.30 -1.87
CA ASN A 247 -16.07 -18.63 -1.54
C ASN A 247 -14.97 -19.65 -1.16
N PRO A 248 -14.99 -20.19 0.07
CA PRO A 248 -15.91 -19.82 1.15
C PRO A 248 -15.27 -19.56 2.50
N LYS A 249 -15.32 -18.29 2.95
CA LYS A 249 -16.16 -17.80 4.08
C LYS A 249 -15.71 -16.40 4.51
N GLU A 250 -16.70 -15.53 4.75
CA GLU A 250 -16.65 -14.12 5.22
C GLU A 250 -16.45 -13.03 4.14
N MET A 251 -17.43 -12.13 4.02
CA MET A 251 -17.32 -10.93 3.18
C MET A 251 -16.34 -9.93 3.81
N ILE A 252 -15.58 -9.22 2.98
CA ILE A 252 -14.59 -8.20 3.38
C ILE A 252 -15.10 -7.27 4.49
N ASN A 253 -16.37 -6.87 4.40
CA ASN A 253 -17.03 -6.00 5.37
C ASN A 253 -17.15 -6.65 6.76
N ASN A 254 -17.44 -7.96 6.83
CA ASN A 254 -17.50 -8.69 8.10
C ASN A 254 -16.13 -8.78 8.75
N THR A 255 -15.07 -9.06 7.98
CA THR A 255 -13.71 -9.10 8.52
C THR A 255 -13.25 -7.71 8.96
N LEU A 256 -13.61 -6.66 8.20
CA LEU A 256 -13.33 -5.27 8.55
C LEU A 256 -13.99 -4.85 9.87
N THR A 257 -15.23 -5.26 10.14
CA THR A 257 -15.99 -4.82 11.33
C THR A 257 -15.87 -5.77 12.51
N GLY A 258 -15.83 -7.08 12.25
CA GLY A 258 -15.90 -8.15 13.25
C GLY A 258 -14.55 -8.70 13.71
N SER A 259 -13.43 -8.34 13.07
CA SER A 259 -12.10 -8.85 13.43
C SER A 259 -11.12 -7.76 13.90
N THR A 260 -10.00 -8.18 14.49
CA THR A 260 -8.91 -7.27 14.87
C THR A 260 -8.14 -6.81 13.63
N ILE A 261 -7.42 -5.68 13.74
CA ILE A 261 -6.56 -5.17 12.66
C ILE A 261 -5.54 -6.23 12.23
N GLN A 262 -4.99 -7.00 13.16
CA GLN A 262 -4.05 -8.09 12.85
C GLN A 262 -4.67 -9.18 11.97
N VAL A 263 -5.90 -9.61 12.27
CA VAL A 263 -6.59 -10.65 11.48
C VAL A 263 -6.87 -10.13 10.07
N PHE A 264 -7.32 -8.87 9.96
CA PHE A 264 -7.52 -8.23 8.66
C PHE A 264 -6.21 -8.09 7.88
N SER A 265 -5.14 -7.63 8.51
CA SER A 265 -3.81 -7.46 7.88
C SER A 265 -3.23 -8.79 7.37
N ASN A 266 -3.37 -9.88 8.13
CA ASN A 266 -3.01 -11.23 7.67
C ASN A 266 -3.77 -11.60 6.40
N ALA A 267 -5.07 -11.34 6.41
CA ALA A 267 -5.95 -11.72 5.32
C ALA A 267 -5.62 -10.94 4.04
N VAL A 268 -5.32 -9.64 4.16
CA VAL A 268 -4.84 -8.82 3.03
C VAL A 268 -3.47 -9.29 2.54
N ARG A 269 -2.47 -9.47 3.42
CA ARG A 269 -1.12 -9.94 3.01
C ARG A 269 -1.16 -11.21 2.20
N ASN A 270 -1.91 -12.21 2.65
CA ASN A 270 -1.99 -13.52 2.00
C ASN A 270 -2.63 -13.45 0.59
N LYS A 271 -3.29 -12.33 0.26
CA LYS A 271 -3.81 -12.06 -1.08
C LYS A 271 -2.84 -11.30 -1.97
N ILE A 272 -1.82 -10.65 -1.42
CA ILE A 272 -0.84 -9.91 -2.23
C ILE A 272 0.12 -10.90 -2.89
N ASN A 273 0.13 -10.91 -4.21
CA ASN A 273 1.05 -11.73 -5.00
C ASN A 273 2.39 -11.03 -5.23
N LYS A 274 2.35 -9.73 -5.54
CA LYS A 274 3.55 -8.95 -5.83
C LYS A 274 3.26 -7.46 -5.67
N ILE A 275 4.22 -6.73 -5.12
CA ILE A 275 4.30 -5.28 -5.22
C ILE A 275 5.62 -4.97 -5.94
N SER A 276 5.61 -4.06 -6.91
CA SER A 276 6.81 -3.59 -7.56
C SER A 276 6.71 -2.12 -7.91
N PHE A 277 7.77 -1.39 -7.67
CA PHE A 277 7.92 0.00 -8.06
C PHE A 277 9.39 0.32 -8.29
N ASN A 278 9.68 1.44 -8.93
CA ASN A 278 11.02 1.99 -8.97
C ASN A 278 11.12 3.08 -7.91
N ASN A 279 12.19 3.11 -7.13
CA ASN A 279 12.49 4.29 -6.33
C ASN A 279 13.15 5.36 -7.20
N THR A 280 13.21 6.58 -6.67
CA THR A 280 14.05 7.64 -7.19
C THR A 280 14.96 8.09 -6.05
N THR A 281 16.27 8.15 -6.33
CA THR A 281 17.24 8.78 -5.43
C THR A 281 17.84 9.99 -6.14
N GLU A 282 17.84 11.12 -5.44
CA GLU A 282 18.39 12.38 -5.95
C GLU A 282 19.85 12.54 -5.52
N LEU A 283 20.77 12.35 -6.46
CA LEU A 283 22.18 12.62 -6.23
C LEU A 283 22.47 14.08 -6.55
N ASN A 284 22.55 14.89 -5.50
CA ASN A 284 22.96 16.28 -5.56
C ASN A 284 24.49 16.38 -5.51
N SER A 285 25.10 16.77 -6.62
CA SER A 285 26.56 16.95 -6.72
C SER A 285 26.90 18.42 -6.96
N THR A 286 27.96 18.88 -6.32
CA THR A 286 28.55 20.20 -6.58
C THR A 286 29.96 19.99 -7.11
N VAL A 287 30.18 20.40 -8.35
CA VAL A 287 31.45 20.30 -9.06
C VAL A 287 32.15 21.65 -8.94
N TYR A 288 33.39 21.62 -8.43
CA TYR A 288 34.27 22.79 -8.35
C TYR A 288 35.29 22.72 -9.48
N PHE A 289 35.34 23.77 -10.32
CA PHE A 289 36.34 23.90 -11.36
C PHE A 289 37.55 24.66 -10.80
N CYS A 290 38.64 23.93 -10.55
CA CYS A 290 39.92 24.50 -10.14
C CYS A 290 40.68 25.09 -11.33
#